data_AF-A0A6J5CHB7-F1
#
_entry.id   AF-A0A6J5CHB7-F1
#
_cell.length_a   1.000
_cell.length_b   1.000
_cell.length_c   1.000
_cell.angle_alpha   90.00
_cell.angle_beta   90.00
_cell.angle_gamma   90.00
#
_symmetry.space_group_name_H-M   'P 1'
#
loop_
_entity.id
_entity.type
_entity.pdbx_description
1 polymer ?
#
loop_
_entity_poly.entity_id
_entity_poly.type
_entity_poly.pdbx_seq_one_letter_code
_entity_poly.pdbx_strand_id
1 'polypeptide(L)'
;MVSTFLDGLMDWPADTIIGSLLLLAMLALVVILVCLGAAGIYHLFDYCGVPESSRRGTVRDKAFRPAYTQYIYMYNAATKTSMPTPIFHPDRWTLEVDIGIGSDLIDVGESFYEKVSRGSPVVARYKVGRISGRINISGVRARAG
;
A
#
# COMPACT_ATOMS: atom_id res chain seq x y z
N MET A 1 24.76 -32.03 11.57
CA MET A 1 25.11 -30.59 11.68
C MET A 1 23.97 -29.78 12.27
N VAL A 2 22.73 -29.90 11.77
CA VAL A 2 21.57 -29.23 12.39
C VAL A 2 21.21 -29.80 13.78
N SER A 3 21.29 -31.12 13.96
CA SER A 3 21.03 -31.78 15.25
C SER A 3 22.00 -31.34 16.35
N THR A 4 23.30 -31.44 16.10
CA THR A 4 24.37 -31.01 17.01
C THR A 4 24.31 -29.54 17.40
N PHE A 5 23.73 -28.68 16.55
CA PHE A 5 23.60 -27.25 16.83
C PHE A 5 22.37 -26.94 17.71
N LEU A 6 21.26 -27.64 17.47
CA LEU A 6 20.06 -27.52 18.30
C LEU A 6 20.30 -28.08 19.72
N ASP A 7 21.03 -29.19 19.82
CA ASP A 7 21.37 -29.80 21.11
C ASP A 7 22.22 -28.85 21.97
N GLY A 8 23.26 -28.25 21.39
CA GLY A 8 24.11 -27.27 22.10
C GLY A 8 23.44 -25.92 22.39
N LEU A 9 22.38 -25.56 21.67
CA LEU A 9 21.57 -24.38 21.95
C LEU A 9 20.62 -24.60 23.14
N MET A 10 20.14 -25.83 23.31
CA MET A 10 19.20 -26.21 24.37
C MET A 10 19.88 -26.34 25.76
N ASP A 11 21.20 -26.49 25.78
CA ASP A 11 22.03 -26.50 26.99
C ASP A 11 22.26 -25.10 27.60
N TRP A 12 21.84 -24.03 26.92
CA TRP A 12 22.02 -22.67 27.42
C TRP A 12 20.97 -22.31 28.48
N PRO A 13 21.31 -21.46 29.46
CA PRO A 13 20.33 -20.96 30.41
C PRO A 13 19.15 -20.33 29.68
N ALA A 14 17.92 -20.69 30.06
CA ALA A 14 16.71 -20.20 29.40
C ALA A 14 16.67 -18.66 29.31
N ASP A 15 17.17 -17.98 30.34
CA ASP A 15 17.28 -16.52 30.39
C ASP A 15 18.20 -15.94 29.31
N THR A 16 19.29 -16.64 28.97
CA THR A 16 20.22 -16.23 27.92
C THR A 16 19.61 -16.42 26.53
N ILE A 17 18.84 -17.49 26.33
CA ILE A 17 18.11 -17.75 25.08
C ILE A 17 17.05 -16.66 24.88
N ILE A 18 16.24 -16.40 25.92
CA ILE A 18 15.19 -15.37 25.89
C ILE A 18 15.81 -13.98 25.67
N GLY A 19 16.87 -13.64 26.40
CA GLY A 19 17.57 -12.37 26.26
C GLY A 19 18.14 -12.15 24.85
N SER A 20 18.72 -13.20 24.27
CA SER A 20 19.26 -13.16 22.90
C SER A 20 18.15 -12.97 21.86
N LEU A 21 17.01 -13.65 22.02
CA LEU A 21 15.84 -13.47 21.16
C LEU A 21 15.27 -12.04 21.24
N LEU A 22 15.16 -11.49 22.46
CA LEU A 22 14.70 -10.11 22.66
C LEU A 22 15.66 -9.10 22.04
N LEU A 23 16.97 -9.31 22.18
CA LEU A 23 17.98 -8.44 21.58
C LEU A 23 17.91 -8.47 20.04
N LEU A 24 17.78 -9.66 19.44
CA LEU A 24 17.62 -9.81 18.00
C LEU A 24 16.33 -9.16 17.50
N ALA A 25 15.21 -9.33 18.24
CA ALA A 25 13.94 -8.70 17.90
C ALA A 25 14.03 -7.16 17.98
N MET A 26 14.70 -6.62 19.00
CA MET A 26 14.94 -5.17 19.13
C MET A 26 15.82 -4.65 18.00
N LEU A 27 16.89 -5.35 17.65
CA LEU A 27 17.76 -4.96 16.53
C LEU A 27 16.97 -4.96 15.20
N ALA A 28 16.19 -6.01 14.95
CA ALA A 28 15.34 -6.10 13.77
C ALA A 28 14.32 -4.96 13.72
N LEU A 29 13.70 -4.62 14.85
CA LEU A 29 12.77 -3.50 14.95
C LEU A 29 13.45 -2.17 14.60
N VAL A 30 14.64 -1.90 15.14
CA VAL A 30 15.41 -0.68 14.84
C VAL A 30 15.71 -0.58 13.35
N VAL A 31 16.16 -1.68 12.73
CA VAL A 31 16.42 -1.72 11.28
C VAL A 31 15.15 -1.43 10.48
N ILE A 32 14.03 -2.06 10.83
CA ILE A 32 12.74 -1.84 10.17
C ILE A 32 12.33 -0.36 10.27
N LEU A 33 12.44 0.24 11.44
CA LEU A 33 12.08 1.66 11.65
C LEU A 33 12.96 2.61 10.83
N VAL A 34 14.26 2.36 10.77
CA VAL A 34 15.19 3.15 9.93
C VAL A 34 14.84 3.01 8.45
N CYS A 35 14.57 1.79 7.98
CA CYS A 35 14.15 1.54 6.60
C CYS A 35 12.83 2.25 6.26
N LEU A 36 11.83 2.21 7.15
CA LEU A 36 10.58 2.93 6.95
C LEU A 36 10.80 4.45 6.91
N GLY A 37 11.62 4.99 7.80
CA GLY A 37 11.96 6.41 7.81
C GLY A 37 12.63 6.85 6.52
N ALA A 38 13.63 6.10 6.06
CA ALA A 38 14.31 6.36 4.80
C ALA A 38 13.37 6.28 3.58
N ALA A 39 12.49 5.26 3.53
CA ALA A 39 11.50 5.12 2.47
C ALA A 39 10.49 6.28 2.47
N GLY A 40 10.04 6.72 3.65
CA GLY A 40 9.15 7.87 3.78
C GLY A 40 9.78 9.17 3.30
N ILE A 41 11.03 9.44 3.71
CA ILE A 41 11.80 10.60 3.26
C ILE A 41 12.00 10.56 1.74
N TYR A 42 12.36 9.39 1.19
CA TYR A 42 12.51 9.19 -0.24
C TYR A 42 11.22 9.52 -0.99
N HIS A 43 10.07 8.97 -0.56
CA HIS A 43 8.77 9.25 -1.16
C HIS A 43 8.39 10.73 -1.09
N LEU A 44 8.69 11.39 0.01
CA LEU A 44 8.43 12.82 0.15
C LEU A 44 9.25 13.63 -0.87
N PHE A 45 10.56 13.37 -0.99
CA PHE A 45 11.40 14.05 -1.98
C PHE A 45 10.99 13.73 -3.43
N ASP A 46 10.49 12.52 -3.67
CA ASP A 46 10.13 12.05 -5.01
C ASP A 46 8.89 12.77 -5.57
N TYR A 47 7.89 13.08 -4.72
CA TYR A 47 6.61 13.66 -5.15
C TYR A 47 6.33 15.09 -4.64
N CYS A 48 7.09 15.60 -3.68
CA CYS A 48 6.88 16.95 -3.14
C CYS A 48 7.16 18.02 -4.20
N GLY A 49 6.21 18.94 -4.37
CA GLY A 49 6.30 20.05 -5.32
C GLY A 49 6.26 19.65 -6.80
N VAL A 50 5.99 18.38 -7.13
CA VAL A 50 5.86 17.94 -8.52
C VAL A 50 4.52 18.42 -9.09
N PRO A 51 4.52 19.19 -10.19
CA PRO A 51 3.28 19.67 -10.80
C PRO A 51 2.51 18.51 -11.45
N GLU A 52 1.18 18.61 -11.42
CA GLU A 52 0.33 17.66 -12.16
C GLU A 52 0.40 17.96 -13.65
N SER A 53 0.71 16.94 -14.43
CA SER A 53 0.65 16.97 -15.88
C SER A 53 -0.60 16.25 -16.37
N SER A 54 -1.07 16.57 -17.57
CA SER A 54 -2.19 15.86 -18.21
C SER A 54 -1.72 15.21 -19.49
N ARG A 55 -2.10 13.95 -19.70
CA ARG A 55 -1.77 13.20 -20.92
C ARG A 55 -2.94 12.30 -21.33
N ARG A 56 -3.01 12.02 -22.62
CA ARG A 56 -3.92 10.99 -23.14
C ARG A 56 -3.39 9.62 -22.75
N GLY A 57 -4.29 8.79 -22.26
CA GLY A 57 -4.04 7.39 -21.97
C GLY A 57 -5.21 6.52 -22.41
N THR A 58 -5.08 5.24 -22.13
CA THR A 58 -6.04 4.21 -22.50
C THR A 58 -6.36 3.38 -21.28
N VAL A 59 -7.65 3.07 -21.08
CA VAL A 59 -8.06 2.15 -20.02
C VAL A 59 -7.59 0.74 -20.37
N ARG A 60 -6.66 0.19 -19.61
CA ARG A 60 -6.13 -1.15 -19.82
C ARG A 60 -7.01 -2.20 -19.18
N ASP A 61 -7.36 -1.98 -17.91
CA ASP A 61 -8.20 -2.88 -17.14
C ASP A 61 -9.14 -2.14 -16.18
N LYS A 62 -10.10 -2.87 -15.63
CA LYS A 62 -11.17 -2.42 -14.76
C LYS A 62 -11.40 -3.47 -13.67
N ALA A 63 -11.47 -3.04 -12.42
CA ALA A 63 -11.77 -3.89 -11.29
C ALA A 63 -12.87 -3.26 -10.42
N PHE A 64 -13.85 -4.07 -10.02
CA PHE A 64 -14.86 -3.70 -9.05
C PHE A 64 -14.64 -4.49 -7.77
N ARG A 65 -14.67 -3.81 -6.62
CA ARG A 65 -14.63 -4.44 -5.30
C ARG A 65 -15.91 -4.05 -4.55
N PRO A 66 -16.78 -5.03 -4.20
CA PRO A 66 -18.00 -4.74 -3.47
C PRO A 66 -17.69 -4.32 -2.04
N ALA A 67 -18.60 -3.57 -1.44
CA ALA A 67 -18.56 -3.16 -0.06
C ALA A 67 -18.51 -4.36 0.88
N TYR A 68 -17.73 -4.26 1.95
CA TYR A 68 -17.63 -5.29 2.97
C TYR A 68 -17.36 -4.67 4.34
N THR A 69 -17.74 -5.39 5.38
CA THR A 69 -17.47 -5.02 6.77
C THR A 69 -16.39 -5.93 7.33
N GLN A 70 -15.33 -5.33 7.86
CA GLN A 70 -14.30 -6.04 8.60
C GLN A 70 -14.45 -5.75 10.10
N TYR A 71 -14.32 -6.76 10.95
CA TYR A 71 -14.30 -6.57 12.39
C TYR A 71 -12.87 -6.54 12.88
N ILE A 72 -12.47 -5.45 13.54
CA ILE A 72 -11.21 -5.37 14.28
C ILE A 72 -11.49 -5.46 15.78
N TYR A 73 -10.59 -6.07 16.53
CA TYR A 73 -10.72 -6.12 17.99
C TYR A 73 -9.91 -5.00 18.60
N MET A 74 -10.60 -4.04 19.23
CA MET A 74 -9.96 -2.97 19.98
C MET A 74 -10.02 -3.31 21.46
N TYR A 75 -8.85 -3.32 22.11
CA TYR A 75 -8.76 -3.51 23.55
C TYR A 75 -9.19 -2.24 24.27
N ASN A 76 -10.20 -2.35 25.13
CA ASN A 76 -10.64 -1.28 26.00
C ASN A 76 -9.99 -1.45 27.39
N ALA A 77 -9.10 -0.53 27.75
CA ALA A 77 -8.38 -0.56 29.02
C ALA A 77 -9.29 -0.31 30.24
N ALA A 78 -10.40 0.41 30.08
CA ALA A 78 -11.32 0.73 31.17
C ALA A 78 -12.19 -0.48 31.57
N THR A 79 -12.64 -1.26 30.58
CA THR A 79 -13.45 -2.46 30.82
C THR A 79 -12.63 -3.75 30.81
N LYS A 80 -11.33 -3.67 30.50
CA LYS A 80 -10.39 -4.79 30.33
C LYS A 80 -10.90 -5.87 29.36
N THR A 81 -11.68 -5.45 28.36
CA THR A 81 -12.29 -6.35 27.36
C THR A 81 -11.94 -5.91 25.95
N SER A 82 -11.80 -6.88 25.04
CA SER A 82 -11.66 -6.61 23.61
C SER A 82 -13.03 -6.61 22.96
N MET A 83 -13.42 -5.46 22.40
CA MET A 83 -14.71 -5.31 21.74
C MET A 83 -14.53 -5.33 20.22
N PRO A 84 -15.33 -6.13 19.47
CA PRO A 84 -15.30 -6.09 18.02
C PRO A 84 -15.85 -4.75 17.54
N THR A 85 -15.04 -4.00 16.79
CA THR A 85 -15.42 -2.73 16.18
C THR A 85 -15.58 -2.95 14.68
N PRO A 86 -16.78 -2.72 14.11
CA PRO A 86 -17.00 -2.84 12.69
C PRO A 86 -16.33 -1.68 11.94
N ILE A 87 -15.55 -2.01 10.92
CA ILE A 87 -15.03 -1.08 9.91
C ILE A 87 -15.77 -1.36 8.61
N PHE A 88 -16.50 -0.35 8.13
CA PHE A 88 -17.18 -0.42 6.85
C PHE A 88 -16.24 0.03 5.73
N HIS A 89 -16.09 -0.81 4.71
CA HIS A 89 -15.38 -0.47 3.48
C HIS A 89 -16.41 -0.29 2.36
N PRO A 90 -16.52 0.90 1.76
CA PRO A 90 -17.47 1.15 0.67
C PRO A 90 -17.03 0.46 -0.63
N ASP A 91 -17.95 0.40 -1.58
CA ASP A 91 -17.68 -0.05 -2.95
C ASP A 91 -16.53 0.74 -3.58
N ARG A 92 -15.67 0.04 -4.34
CA ARG A 92 -14.58 0.67 -5.08
C ARG A 92 -14.60 0.24 -6.55
N TRP A 93 -14.59 1.24 -7.42
CA TRP A 93 -14.42 1.07 -8.86
C TRP A 93 -13.03 1.57 -9.25
N THR A 94 -12.15 0.66 -9.64
CA THR A 94 -10.76 0.97 -9.95
C THR A 94 -10.49 0.76 -11.44
N LEU A 95 -9.76 1.67 -12.06
CA LEU A 95 -9.32 1.58 -13.45
C LEU A 95 -7.80 1.48 -13.49
N GLU A 96 -7.25 0.57 -14.29
CA GLU A 96 -5.84 0.63 -14.69
C GLU A 96 -5.73 1.45 -15.97
N VAL A 97 -4.97 2.54 -15.92
CA VAL A 97 -4.82 3.46 -17.07
C VAL A 97 -3.36 3.51 -17.49
N ASP A 98 -3.12 3.25 -18.77
CA ASP A 98 -1.80 3.38 -19.39
C ASP A 98 -1.71 4.71 -20.17
N ILE A 99 -0.70 5.53 -19.86
CA ILE A 99 -0.46 6.82 -20.51
C ILE A 99 0.72 6.78 -21.49
N GLY A 100 1.18 5.57 -21.87
CA GLY A 100 2.24 5.31 -22.84
C GLY A 100 3.66 5.43 -22.29
N ILE A 101 3.83 6.04 -21.12
CA ILE A 101 5.08 6.02 -20.33
C ILE A 101 5.00 5.10 -19.10
N GLY A 102 3.84 4.48 -18.88
CA GLY A 102 3.56 3.53 -17.81
C GLY A 102 2.09 3.55 -17.41
N SER A 103 1.71 2.62 -16.53
CA SER A 103 0.34 2.47 -16.03
C SER A 103 0.25 2.63 -14.52
N ASP A 104 -0.93 3.04 -14.06
CA ASP A 104 -1.27 3.11 -12.64
C ASP A 104 -2.76 2.81 -12.42
N LEU A 105 -3.11 2.46 -11.18
CA LEU A 105 -4.47 2.17 -10.73
C LEU A 105 -5.09 3.42 -10.09
N ILE A 106 -6.30 3.77 -10.52
CA ILE A 106 -7.05 4.90 -9.96
C ILE A 106 -8.47 4.52 -9.60
N ASP A 107 -8.92 4.96 -8.43
CA ASP A 107 -10.32 4.86 -8.00
C ASP A 107 -11.16 5.95 -8.65
N VAL A 108 -12.31 5.56 -9.20
CA VAL A 108 -13.25 6.42 -9.91
C VAL A 108 -14.67 6.24 -9.38
N GLY A 109 -15.57 7.17 -9.71
CA GLY A 109 -16.98 6.99 -9.42
C GLY A 109 -17.63 5.94 -10.33
N GLU A 110 -18.66 5.27 -9.82
CA GLU A 110 -19.48 4.27 -10.52
C GLU A 110 -19.93 4.74 -11.91
N SER A 111 -20.53 5.93 -11.98
CA SER A 111 -21.04 6.48 -13.25
C SER A 111 -19.94 6.71 -14.30
N PHE A 112 -18.71 6.95 -13.88
CA PHE A 112 -17.57 7.05 -14.81
C PHE A 112 -17.10 5.66 -15.21
N TYR A 113 -16.99 4.75 -14.25
CA TYR A 113 -16.61 3.36 -14.46
C TYR A 113 -17.52 2.68 -15.48
N GLU A 114 -18.84 2.81 -15.38
CA GLU A 114 -19.78 2.18 -16.30
C GLU A 114 -19.66 2.71 -17.73
N LYS A 115 -19.35 4.00 -17.90
CA LYS A 115 -19.24 4.65 -19.21
C LYS A 115 -17.98 4.28 -19.98
N VAL A 116 -16.89 3.97 -19.28
CA VAL A 116 -15.60 3.66 -19.92
C VAL A 116 -15.42 2.16 -20.11
N SER A 117 -15.07 1.73 -21.32
CA SER A 117 -14.71 0.34 -21.61
C SER A 117 -13.19 0.17 -21.62
N ARG A 118 -12.71 -1.08 -21.50
CA ARG A 118 -11.31 -1.39 -21.78
C ARG A 118 -10.99 -0.95 -23.22
N GLY A 119 -9.83 -0.32 -23.41
CA GLY A 119 -9.43 0.30 -24.67
C GLY A 119 -9.94 1.73 -24.87
N SER A 120 -10.81 2.25 -24.00
CA SER A 120 -11.32 3.62 -24.14
C SER A 120 -10.23 4.67 -23.94
N PRO A 121 -10.14 5.71 -24.80
CA PRO A 121 -9.22 6.81 -24.60
C PRO A 121 -9.71 7.73 -23.48
N VAL A 122 -8.81 8.08 -22.55
CA VAL A 122 -9.07 8.97 -21.42
C VAL A 122 -7.98 10.04 -21.33
N VAL A 123 -8.29 11.15 -20.66
CA VAL A 123 -7.28 12.14 -20.27
C VAL A 123 -6.97 11.95 -18.80
N ALA A 124 -5.75 11.48 -18.51
CA ALA A 124 -5.26 11.26 -17.17
C ALA A 124 -4.44 12.46 -16.69
N ARG A 125 -4.69 12.87 -15.45
CA ARG A 125 -3.82 13.74 -14.66
C ARG A 125 -2.87 12.86 -13.87
N TYR A 126 -1.58 13.14 -13.97
CA TYR A 126 -0.55 12.32 -13.38
C TYR A 126 0.62 13.15 -12.87
N LYS A 127 1.36 12.57 -11.92
CA LYS A 127 2.66 13.05 -11.46
C LYS A 127 3.70 11.98 -11.75
N VAL A 128 4.91 12.41 -12.08
CA VAL A 128 6.06 11.52 -12.25
C VAL A 128 7.02 11.80 -11.11
N GLY A 129 7.39 10.76 -10.36
CA GLY A 129 8.39 10.87 -9.30
C GLY A 129 9.73 11.37 -9.86
N ARG A 130 10.34 12.35 -9.21
CA ARG A 130 11.60 12.98 -9.67
C ARG A 130 12.78 12.01 -9.69
N ILE A 131 12.79 11.06 -8.76
CA ILE A 131 13.87 10.11 -8.52
C ILE A 131 13.43 8.71 -8.97
N SER A 132 12.21 8.28 -8.62
CA SER A 132 11.75 6.93 -8.93
C SER A 132 11.31 6.75 -10.38
N GLY A 133 10.96 7.85 -11.07
CA GLY A 133 10.34 7.82 -12.40
C GLY A 133 8.96 7.16 -12.43
N ARG A 134 8.40 6.78 -11.26
CA ARG A 134 7.09 6.15 -11.18
C ARG A 134 5.99 7.15 -11.47
N ILE A 135 4.94 6.67 -12.11
CA ILE A 135 3.76 7.45 -12.44
C ILE A 135 2.73 7.23 -11.35
N ASN A 136 2.13 8.32 -10.90
CA ASN A 136 0.98 8.32 -10.02
C ASN A 136 -0.16 9.06 -10.72
N ILE A 137 -1.25 8.37 -11.03
CA ILE A 137 -2.43 8.95 -11.69
C ILE A 137 -3.38 9.47 -10.61
N SER A 138 -3.54 10.79 -10.55
CA SER A 138 -4.37 11.47 -9.54
C SER A 138 -5.80 11.73 -10.01
N GLY A 139 -6.07 11.64 -11.31
CA GLY A 139 -7.41 11.86 -11.84
C GLY A 139 -7.57 11.42 -13.28
N VAL A 140 -8.76 10.97 -13.66
CA VAL A 140 -9.10 10.63 -15.04
C VAL A 140 -10.37 11.36 -15.46
N ARG A 141 -10.39 11.79 -16.73
CA ARG A 141 -11.54 12.46 -17.34
C ARG A 141 -11.83 11.82 -18.69
N ALA A 142 -13.12 11.68 -19.00
CA ALA A 142 -13.55 11.25 -20.31
C ALA A 142 -13.15 12.31 -21.32
N ARG A 143 -12.73 11.88 -22.50
CA ARG A 143 -12.55 12.80 -23.61
C ARG A 143 -13.94 13.26 -24.06
N ALA A 144 -14.22 14.57 -23.96
CA ALA A 144 -15.31 15.15 -24.71
C ALA A 144 -15.01 14.95 -26.20
N GLY A 145 -15.91 14.27 -26.89
CA GLY A 145 -15.87 14.12 -28.35
C GLY A 145 -15.91 15.46 -29.04
#